data_AF-A0AAF3EIX3-F1
#
_entry.id   AF-A0AAF3EIX3-F1
#
_cell.length_a   1.000
_cell.length_b   1.000
_cell.length_c   1.000
_cell.angle_alpha   90.00
_cell.angle_beta   90.00
_cell.angle_gamma   90.00
#
_symmetry.space_group_name_H-M   'P 1'
#
loop_
_entity.id
_entity.type
_entity.pdbx_description
1 polymer ?
#
loop_
_entity_poly.entity_id
_entity_poly.type
_entity_poly.pdbx_seq_one_letter_code
_entity_poly.pdbx_strand_id
1 'polypeptide(L)'
;MLSALARGRVGLAATRRLATLREKAGQKDPLERYEPKFEDPREYPEFPVLNVRLQGYDFVPLEKYQSFVDKIARRFNFPIVESYAVAAQTCRALTYKPQSTIVADEIELAVYDRVVRIGPVPAPKLQLFTQMIRAHCPVGVTITIKEATREDEQYRYIPDLMLKEKQEELKKRLLLLVHFIVAWIKLISSKISMNSLYHEKQSRQFCLVHCLNALLQKKAFSAESADEICYQLNESRLRDGSDGSLSPGTLSWHLGRWFNPHRSWIGLGNYDVNVLMAALELHDMEATWFDRRKAADEIPFNEIHGLIFNIPSTSFIPFWNGRHWFTILRLDDGSFVNLDSKLKKPEPIADILEFSRNILQNEKNQLILVRKQNVH
;
A
#
# COMPACT_ATOMS: atom_id res chain seq x y z
N MET A 1 -22.39 121.28 -44.98
CA MET A 1 -22.85 122.51 -44.28
C MET A 1 -24.00 122.13 -43.35
N LEU A 2 -24.01 122.72 -42.15
CA LEU A 2 -24.88 122.42 -41.00
C LEU A 2 -26.40 122.45 -41.28
N SER A 3 -27.13 121.74 -40.39
CA SER A 3 -28.56 121.83 -39.97
C SER A 3 -29.27 120.48 -40.18
N ALA A 4 -30.18 119.94 -39.36
CA ALA A 4 -30.77 120.25 -38.06
C ALA A 4 -31.59 119.02 -37.59
N LEU A 5 -31.88 118.97 -36.28
CA LEU A 5 -33.10 118.45 -35.62
C LEU A 5 -33.62 117.02 -35.90
N ALA A 6 -33.64 116.18 -34.86
CA ALA A 6 -34.88 115.60 -34.31
C ALA A 6 -34.62 114.91 -32.94
N ARG A 7 -35.30 115.40 -31.89
CA ARG A 7 -35.39 114.75 -30.59
C ARG A 7 -36.62 113.83 -30.60
N GLY A 8 -36.44 112.55 -30.26
CA GLY A 8 -37.53 111.62 -29.95
C GLY A 8 -37.31 111.01 -28.55
N ARG A 9 -38.15 111.38 -27.58
CA ARG A 9 -38.21 110.79 -26.25
C ARG A 9 -38.86 109.40 -26.34
N VAL A 10 -38.15 108.35 -25.90
CA VAL A 10 -38.72 107.01 -25.72
C VAL A 10 -39.26 106.90 -24.30
N GLY A 11 -40.58 106.88 -24.16
CA GLY A 11 -41.27 106.49 -22.93
C GLY A 11 -41.38 104.97 -22.86
N LEU A 12 -40.70 104.34 -21.90
CA LEU A 12 -40.83 102.92 -21.58
C LEU A 12 -42.09 102.70 -20.72
N ALA A 13 -43.21 102.37 -21.36
CA ALA A 13 -44.37 101.79 -20.68
C ALA A 13 -44.23 100.26 -20.69
N ALA A 14 -43.68 99.69 -19.63
CA ALA A 14 -43.52 98.24 -19.48
C ALA A 14 -44.85 97.59 -19.05
N THR A 15 -45.63 97.09 -20.02
CA THR A 15 -46.73 96.16 -19.74
C THR A 15 -46.13 94.78 -19.43
N ARG A 16 -46.17 94.35 -18.16
CA ARG A 16 -45.77 93.00 -17.76
C ARG A 16 -46.83 92.00 -18.23
N ARG A 17 -46.68 91.46 -19.44
CA ARG A 17 -47.36 90.21 -19.82
C ARG A 17 -46.72 89.08 -19.02
N LEU A 18 -47.48 88.47 -18.10
CA LEU A 18 -47.06 87.21 -17.48
C LEU A 18 -47.14 86.13 -18.57
N ALA A 19 -45.97 85.63 -18.98
CA ALA A 19 -45.87 84.49 -19.89
C ALA A 19 -46.67 83.31 -19.33
N THR A 20 -47.43 82.65 -20.20
CA THR A 20 -48.18 81.44 -19.85
C THR A 20 -47.21 80.32 -19.45
N LEU A 21 -47.64 79.37 -18.61
CA LEU A 21 -46.77 78.23 -18.21
C LEU A 21 -46.21 77.46 -19.41
N ARG A 22 -46.94 77.48 -20.54
CA ARG A 22 -46.54 76.90 -21.82
C ARG A 22 -45.43 77.68 -22.53
N GLU A 23 -45.36 78.99 -22.35
CA GLU A 23 -44.28 79.84 -22.90
C GLU A 23 -43.01 79.79 -22.03
N LYS A 24 -43.15 79.54 -20.72
CA LYS A 24 -42.00 79.29 -19.83
C LYS A 24 -41.37 77.90 -20.03
N ALA A 25 -42.14 76.93 -20.51
CA ALA A 25 -41.63 75.63 -20.91
C ALA A 25 -41.05 75.74 -22.34
N GLY A 26 -39.73 75.95 -22.44
CA GLY A 26 -39.02 75.97 -23.72
C GLY A 26 -39.16 74.67 -24.53
N GLN A 27 -38.53 74.61 -25.71
CA GLN A 27 -38.42 73.36 -26.45
C GLN A 27 -37.64 72.36 -25.60
N LYS A 28 -38.34 71.37 -25.04
CA LYS A 28 -37.76 70.23 -24.33
C LYS A 28 -37.42 69.14 -25.34
N ASP A 29 -36.19 68.63 -25.26
CA ASP A 29 -35.76 67.51 -26.09
C ASP A 29 -36.71 66.31 -25.89
N PRO A 30 -37.09 65.57 -26.96
CA PRO A 30 -38.03 64.44 -26.85
C PRO A 30 -37.62 63.38 -25.82
N LEU A 31 -36.32 63.27 -25.52
CA LEU A 31 -35.76 62.36 -24.51
C LEU A 31 -35.99 62.82 -23.07
N GLU A 32 -36.16 64.12 -22.82
CA GLU A 32 -36.48 64.68 -21.51
C GLU A 32 -37.98 64.69 -21.18
N ARG A 33 -38.82 64.22 -22.12
CA ARG A 33 -40.27 64.04 -21.91
C ARG A 33 -40.59 62.78 -21.12
N TYR A 34 -39.69 61.81 -21.12
CA TYR A 34 -39.86 60.54 -20.42
C TYR A 34 -39.13 60.56 -19.09
N GLU A 35 -39.65 59.83 -18.12
CA GLU A 35 -38.94 59.61 -16.86
C GLU A 35 -37.55 59.00 -17.14
N PRO A 36 -36.50 59.46 -16.43
CA PRO A 36 -35.17 58.91 -16.58
C PRO A 36 -35.21 57.41 -16.27
N LYS A 37 -34.54 56.60 -17.10
CA LYS A 37 -34.39 55.17 -16.82
C LYS A 37 -33.51 55.02 -15.58
N PHE A 38 -34.11 54.58 -14.48
CA PHE A 38 -33.35 54.17 -13.30
C PHE A 38 -32.81 52.76 -13.55
N GLU A 39 -31.49 52.66 -13.72
CA GLU A 39 -30.82 51.36 -13.71
C GLU A 39 -30.78 50.85 -12.27
N ASP A 40 -31.25 49.63 -12.03
CA ASP A 40 -31.18 49.01 -10.71
C ASP A 40 -29.73 48.62 -10.41
N PRO A 41 -29.05 49.23 -9.42
CA PRO A 41 -27.64 48.93 -9.12
C PRO A 41 -27.45 47.61 -8.37
N ARG A 42 -28.53 46.85 -8.11
CA ARG A 42 -28.46 45.60 -7.34
C ARG A 42 -27.80 44.49 -8.15
N GLU A 43 -26.65 44.03 -7.66
CA GLU A 43 -26.01 42.80 -8.12
C GLU A 43 -26.57 41.61 -7.33
N TYR A 44 -26.93 40.55 -8.04
CA TYR A 44 -27.44 39.32 -7.44
C TYR A 44 -26.40 38.21 -7.57
N PRO A 45 -26.26 37.33 -6.57
CA PRO A 45 -25.41 36.16 -6.71
C PRO A 45 -25.94 35.25 -7.82
N GLU A 46 -25.02 34.78 -8.67
CA GLU A 46 -25.31 33.83 -9.74
C GLU A 46 -24.99 32.41 -9.30
N PHE A 47 -25.92 31.49 -9.56
CA PHE A 47 -25.64 30.07 -9.43
C PHE A 47 -24.78 29.60 -10.61
N PRO A 48 -23.90 28.60 -10.40
CA PRO A 48 -23.15 27.98 -11.49
C PRO A 48 -24.11 27.23 -12.44
N VAL A 49 -23.55 26.53 -13.42
CA VAL A 49 -24.35 25.72 -14.37
C VAL A 49 -25.21 24.70 -13.61
N LEU A 50 -26.53 24.74 -13.83
CA LEU A 50 -27.49 23.84 -13.19
C LEU A 50 -28.09 22.86 -14.19
N ASN A 51 -28.29 21.62 -13.74
CA ASN A 51 -29.04 20.60 -14.43
C ASN A 51 -30.47 20.55 -13.85
N VAL A 52 -31.47 20.86 -14.68
CA VAL A 52 -32.89 20.61 -14.38
C VAL A 52 -33.22 19.22 -14.88
N ARG A 53 -33.22 18.25 -13.96
CA ARG A 53 -33.50 16.84 -14.22
C ARG A 53 -35.00 16.58 -14.08
N LEU A 54 -35.57 15.92 -15.08
CA LEU A 54 -36.98 15.56 -15.17
C LEU A 54 -37.04 14.04 -15.31
N GLN A 55 -37.65 13.38 -14.35
CA GLN A 55 -37.79 11.91 -14.35
C GLN A 55 -39.27 11.54 -14.40
N GLY A 56 -39.61 10.53 -15.19
CA GLY A 56 -40.97 10.02 -15.28
C GLY A 56 -41.03 8.62 -15.88
N TYR A 57 -42.13 7.91 -15.61
CA TYR A 57 -42.37 6.58 -16.17
C TYR A 57 -42.99 6.63 -17.56
N ASP A 58 -43.77 7.68 -17.84
CA ASP A 58 -44.35 7.92 -19.17
C ASP A 58 -43.50 8.93 -19.94
N PHE A 59 -43.10 8.53 -21.14
CA PHE A 59 -42.26 9.31 -22.04
C PHE A 59 -42.99 10.55 -22.60
N VAL A 60 -44.27 10.43 -22.94
CA VAL A 60 -45.02 11.48 -23.67
C VAL A 60 -45.19 12.77 -22.85
N PRO A 61 -45.67 12.74 -21.59
CA PRO A 61 -45.77 13.95 -20.78
C PRO A 61 -44.40 14.51 -20.44
N LEU A 62 -43.38 13.65 -20.27
CA LEU A 62 -42.03 14.07 -19.93
C LEU A 62 -41.36 14.89 -21.04
N GLU A 63 -41.46 14.47 -22.30
CA GLU A 63 -40.88 15.18 -23.45
C GLU A 63 -41.58 16.53 -23.72
N LYS A 64 -42.91 16.55 -23.61
CA LYS A 64 -43.68 17.79 -23.69
C LYS A 64 -43.30 18.76 -22.58
N TYR A 65 -43.09 18.23 -21.37
CA TYR A 65 -42.72 19.03 -20.22
C TYR A 65 -41.28 19.56 -20.30
N GLN A 66 -40.33 18.77 -20.81
CA GLN A 66 -38.98 19.24 -21.13
C GLN A 66 -39.03 20.44 -22.11
N SER A 67 -39.84 20.32 -23.16
CA SER A 67 -40.05 21.41 -24.12
C SER A 67 -40.70 22.65 -23.49
N PHE A 68 -41.60 22.47 -22.51
CA PHE A 68 -42.16 23.57 -21.73
C PHE A 68 -41.10 24.25 -20.86
N VAL A 69 -40.30 23.47 -20.13
CA VAL A 69 -39.20 23.97 -19.28
C VAL A 69 -38.18 24.76 -20.09
N ASP A 70 -37.76 24.25 -21.26
CA ASP A 70 -36.86 24.96 -22.18
C ASP A 70 -37.46 26.31 -22.63
N LYS A 71 -38.74 26.33 -23.03
CA LYS A 71 -39.43 27.56 -23.42
C LYS A 71 -39.53 28.57 -22.28
N ILE A 72 -39.82 28.12 -21.05
CA ILE A 72 -39.88 29.01 -19.88
C ILE A 72 -38.50 29.54 -19.55
N ALA A 73 -37.44 28.72 -19.58
CA ALA A 73 -36.07 29.18 -19.34
C ALA A 73 -35.66 30.29 -20.31
N ARG A 74 -36.02 30.18 -21.60
CA ARG A 74 -35.80 31.24 -22.59
C ARG A 74 -36.55 32.53 -22.25
N ARG A 75 -37.79 32.45 -21.74
CA ARG A 75 -38.56 33.64 -21.33
C ARG A 75 -37.98 34.36 -20.12
N PHE A 76 -37.33 33.61 -19.22
CA PHE A 76 -36.60 34.16 -18.08
C PHE A 76 -35.22 34.73 -18.47
N ASN A 77 -34.86 34.68 -19.76
CA ASN A 77 -33.56 35.05 -20.31
C ASN A 77 -32.39 34.26 -19.68
N PHE A 78 -32.61 32.97 -19.40
CA PHE A 78 -31.53 32.10 -18.96
C PHE A 78 -30.75 31.55 -20.16
N PRO A 79 -29.40 31.50 -20.09
CA PRO A 79 -28.60 30.84 -21.10
C PRO A 79 -28.84 29.33 -21.03
N ILE A 80 -29.24 28.72 -22.14
CA ILE A 80 -29.42 27.26 -22.23
C ILE A 80 -28.17 26.68 -22.87
N VAL A 81 -27.47 25.82 -22.14
CA VAL A 81 -26.23 25.18 -22.60
C VAL A 81 -26.61 23.99 -23.49
N GLU A 82 -27.39 23.06 -22.95
CA GLU A 82 -27.82 21.86 -23.65
C GLU A 82 -29.17 21.36 -23.11
N SER A 83 -29.91 20.64 -23.96
CA SER A 83 -31.13 19.92 -23.58
C SER A 83 -31.04 18.53 -24.19
N TYR A 84 -30.94 17.50 -23.36
CA TYR A 84 -30.65 16.14 -23.81
C TYR A 84 -31.48 15.09 -23.07
N ALA A 85 -31.60 13.93 -23.71
CA ALA A 85 -32.21 12.74 -23.15
C ALA A 85 -31.12 11.79 -22.65
N VAL A 86 -31.36 11.16 -21.50
CA VAL A 86 -30.54 10.03 -21.04
C VAL A 86 -31.25 8.73 -21.36
N ALA A 87 -30.46 7.67 -21.57
CA ALA A 87 -30.97 6.32 -21.79
C ALA A 87 -31.89 5.88 -20.65
N ALA A 88 -32.99 5.22 -21.00
CA ALA A 88 -33.97 4.76 -20.02
C ALA A 88 -33.38 3.67 -19.14
N GLN A 89 -33.69 3.71 -17.85
CA GLN A 89 -33.31 2.66 -16.91
C GLN A 89 -34.50 1.74 -16.68
N THR A 90 -34.35 0.45 -16.98
CA THR A 90 -35.37 -0.54 -16.68
C THR A 90 -35.19 -1.06 -15.25
N CYS A 91 -36.23 -0.93 -14.44
CA CYS A 91 -36.28 -1.42 -13.07
C CYS A 91 -37.33 -2.52 -12.98
N ARG A 92 -37.02 -3.60 -12.26
CA ARG A 92 -37.95 -4.71 -12.03
C ARG A 92 -38.68 -4.48 -10.72
N ALA A 93 -40.00 -4.32 -10.78
CA ALA A 93 -40.87 -4.25 -9.61
C ALA A 93 -41.50 -5.63 -9.37
N LEU A 94 -41.28 -6.18 -8.18
CA LEU A 94 -41.78 -7.49 -7.78
C LEU A 94 -42.87 -7.32 -6.72
N THR A 95 -44.03 -7.92 -6.97
CA THR A 95 -45.09 -8.03 -5.96
C THR A 95 -45.03 -9.43 -5.37
N TYR A 96 -45.06 -9.55 -4.05
CA TYR A 96 -45.03 -10.84 -3.35
C TYR A 96 -46.44 -11.23 -2.90
N LYS A 97 -46.74 -12.54 -2.83
CA LYS A 97 -48.01 -12.99 -2.25
C LYS A 97 -48.05 -12.63 -0.75
N PRO A 98 -49.23 -12.30 -0.19
CA PRO A 98 -49.36 -11.95 1.22
C PRO A 98 -48.67 -12.96 2.12
N GLN A 99 -47.81 -12.46 3.03
CA GLN A 99 -47.06 -13.28 4.01
C GLN A 99 -46.14 -14.36 3.40
N SER A 100 -45.64 -14.17 2.18
CA SER A 100 -44.68 -15.09 1.57
C SER A 100 -43.57 -14.35 0.83
N THR A 101 -42.47 -15.06 0.54
CA THR A 101 -41.38 -14.61 -0.34
C THR A 101 -41.59 -15.01 -1.80
N ILE A 102 -42.73 -15.64 -2.12
CA ILE A 102 -43.04 -16.09 -3.47
C ILE A 102 -43.50 -14.88 -4.27
N VAL A 103 -42.81 -14.61 -5.38
CA VAL A 103 -43.18 -13.56 -6.33
C VAL A 103 -44.53 -13.92 -6.95
N ALA A 104 -45.47 -12.98 -6.87
CA ALA A 104 -46.79 -13.06 -7.46
C ALA A 104 -46.76 -12.50 -8.88
N ASP A 105 -46.30 -11.26 -9.02
CA ASP A 105 -46.27 -10.52 -10.28
C ASP A 105 -44.93 -9.81 -10.46
N GLU A 106 -44.48 -9.74 -11.70
CA GLU A 106 -43.27 -9.04 -12.11
C GLU A 106 -43.62 -7.99 -13.17
N ILE A 107 -43.22 -6.74 -12.92
CA ILE A 107 -43.46 -5.61 -13.82
C ILE A 107 -42.12 -4.94 -14.11
N GLU A 108 -41.77 -4.84 -15.39
CA GLU A 108 -40.64 -4.03 -15.85
C GLU A 108 -41.09 -2.58 -16.04
N LEU A 109 -40.54 -1.68 -15.24
CA LEU A 109 -40.82 -0.25 -15.28
C LEU A 109 -39.60 0.48 -15.86
N ALA A 110 -39.79 1.15 -17.00
CA ALA A 110 -38.78 2.03 -17.56
C ALA A 110 -38.88 3.43 -16.92
N VAL A 111 -37.77 3.93 -16.39
CA VAL A 111 -37.63 5.30 -15.92
C VAL A 111 -36.93 6.11 -17.01
N TYR A 112 -37.64 7.07 -17.57
CA TYR A 112 -37.10 8.02 -18.53
C TYR A 112 -36.57 9.25 -17.82
N ASP A 113 -35.45 9.76 -18.31
CA ASP A 113 -34.75 10.90 -17.71
C ASP A 113 -34.42 11.93 -18.80
N ARG A 114 -34.78 13.19 -18.54
CA ARG A 114 -34.55 14.34 -19.42
C ARG A 114 -33.88 15.44 -18.63
N VAL A 115 -32.85 16.05 -19.21
CA VAL A 115 -32.08 17.09 -18.54
C VAL A 115 -32.05 18.34 -19.39
N VAL A 116 -32.42 19.46 -18.79
CA VAL A 116 -32.22 20.80 -19.36
C VAL A 116 -31.10 21.48 -18.57
N ARG A 117 -29.96 21.69 -19.21
CA ARG A 117 -28.79 22.35 -18.62
C ARG A 117 -28.87 23.84 -18.87
N ILE A 118 -29.05 24.60 -17.80
CA ILE A 118 -29.06 26.07 -17.79
C ILE A 118 -27.70 26.56 -17.30
N GLY A 119 -27.19 27.62 -17.92
CA GLY A 119 -25.94 28.25 -17.54
C GLY A 119 -26.07 29.08 -16.25
N PRO A 120 -25.17 30.04 -16.01
CA PRO A 120 -25.24 30.88 -14.83
C PRO A 120 -26.57 31.65 -14.75
N VAL A 121 -27.24 31.55 -13.59
CA VAL A 121 -28.57 32.15 -13.38
C VAL A 121 -28.62 32.99 -12.10
N PRO A 122 -29.22 34.20 -12.14
CA PRO A 122 -29.41 35.01 -10.93
C PRO A 122 -30.35 34.36 -9.92
N ALA A 123 -29.99 34.37 -8.64
CA ALA A 123 -30.75 33.71 -7.57
C ALA A 123 -32.25 34.06 -7.49
N PRO A 124 -32.68 35.35 -7.58
CA PRO A 124 -34.10 35.69 -7.50
C PRO A 124 -34.92 35.13 -8.68
N LYS A 125 -34.32 35.14 -9.88
CA LYS A 125 -34.99 34.62 -11.09
C LYS A 125 -35.12 33.10 -11.02
N LEU A 126 -34.10 32.41 -10.50
CA LEU A 126 -34.14 30.94 -10.32
C LEU A 126 -35.27 30.52 -9.38
N GLN A 127 -35.50 31.27 -8.30
CA GLN A 127 -36.59 30.99 -7.36
C GLN A 127 -37.97 31.08 -8.06
N LEU A 128 -38.21 32.15 -8.81
CA LEU A 128 -39.45 32.34 -9.58
C LEU A 128 -39.63 31.26 -10.65
N PHE A 129 -38.55 30.93 -11.37
CA PHE A 129 -38.54 29.85 -12.35
C PHE A 129 -38.91 28.50 -11.73
N THR A 130 -38.32 28.17 -10.58
CA THR A 130 -38.59 26.92 -9.86
C THR A 130 -40.06 26.83 -9.41
N GLN A 131 -40.63 27.94 -8.93
CA GLN A 131 -42.05 28.00 -8.57
C GLN A 131 -42.95 27.78 -9.80
N MET A 132 -42.63 28.43 -10.92
CA MET A 132 -43.40 28.30 -12.16
C MET A 132 -43.38 26.86 -12.70
N ILE A 133 -42.20 26.24 -12.74
CA ILE A 133 -42.06 24.85 -13.17
C ILE A 133 -42.83 23.93 -12.25
N ARG A 134 -42.64 24.05 -10.93
CA ARG A 134 -43.35 23.23 -9.94
C ARG A 134 -44.88 23.34 -10.06
N ALA A 135 -45.41 24.54 -10.30
CA ALA A 135 -46.85 24.76 -10.47
C ALA A 135 -47.43 24.09 -11.73
N HIS A 136 -46.63 23.93 -12.78
CA HIS A 136 -47.03 23.30 -14.03
C HIS A 136 -46.53 21.86 -14.19
N CYS A 137 -46.06 21.22 -13.10
CA CYS A 137 -45.57 19.85 -13.15
C CYS A 137 -46.70 18.86 -13.47
N PRO A 138 -46.59 18.05 -14.55
CA PRO A 138 -47.56 17.02 -14.85
C PRO A 138 -47.49 15.87 -13.85
N VAL A 139 -48.59 15.12 -13.73
CA VAL A 139 -48.68 13.97 -12.82
C VAL A 139 -47.64 12.90 -13.22
N GLY A 140 -46.93 12.37 -12.24
CA GLY A 140 -45.94 11.30 -12.45
C GLY A 140 -44.57 11.78 -12.94
N VAL A 141 -44.33 13.09 -13.03
CA VAL A 141 -43.01 13.66 -13.30
C VAL A 141 -42.39 14.23 -12.02
N THR A 142 -41.14 13.86 -11.77
CA THR A 142 -40.33 14.38 -10.66
C THR A 142 -39.28 15.33 -11.20
N ILE A 143 -39.16 16.51 -10.59
CA ILE A 143 -38.19 17.55 -10.97
C ILE A 143 -37.10 17.61 -9.90
N THR A 144 -35.84 17.58 -10.32
CA THR A 144 -34.69 17.81 -9.45
C THR A 144 -33.80 18.86 -10.08
N ILE A 145 -33.49 19.94 -9.35
CA ILE A 145 -32.54 20.97 -9.77
C ILE A 145 -31.28 20.79 -8.96
N LYS A 146 -30.16 20.55 -9.64
CA LYS A 146 -28.85 20.37 -9.01
C LYS A 146 -27.75 21.01 -9.83
N GLU A 147 -26.61 21.25 -9.21
CA GLU A 147 -25.40 21.71 -9.91
C GLU A 147 -24.89 20.64 -10.87
N ALA A 148 -24.34 21.07 -12.01
CA ALA A 148 -23.79 20.16 -13.00
C ALA A 148 -22.43 19.62 -12.56
N THR A 149 -22.35 18.30 -12.36
CA THR A 149 -21.12 17.62 -11.98
C THR A 149 -20.59 16.70 -13.09
N ARG A 150 -19.35 16.22 -12.95
CA ARG A 150 -18.74 15.31 -13.94
C ARG A 150 -19.40 13.93 -13.96
N GLU A 151 -19.99 13.51 -12.84
CA GLU A 151 -20.71 12.24 -12.72
C GLU A 151 -21.96 12.21 -13.60
N ASP A 152 -22.63 13.36 -13.77
CA ASP A 152 -23.78 13.48 -14.67
C ASP A 152 -23.41 13.29 -16.14
N GLU A 153 -22.20 13.72 -16.51
CA GLU A 153 -21.68 13.50 -17.86
C GLU A 153 -21.31 12.04 -18.07
N GLN A 154 -20.67 11.39 -17.09
CA GLN A 154 -20.41 9.95 -17.14
C GLN A 154 -21.71 9.13 -17.23
N TYR A 155 -22.74 9.55 -16.49
CA TYR A 155 -24.07 8.91 -16.50
C TYR A 155 -24.78 9.02 -17.86
N ARG A 156 -24.56 10.12 -18.60
CA ARG A 156 -25.11 10.30 -19.95
C ARG A 156 -24.56 9.28 -20.94
N TYR A 157 -23.30 8.84 -20.79
CA TYR A 157 -22.65 7.93 -21.72
C TYR A 157 -22.86 6.46 -21.34
N ILE A 158 -23.23 5.64 -22.33
CA ILE A 158 -23.27 4.18 -22.16
C ILE A 158 -21.82 3.69 -22.08
N PRO A 159 -21.39 3.02 -20.98
CA PRO A 159 -20.02 2.55 -20.86
C PRO A 159 -19.68 1.53 -21.95
N ASP A 160 -18.53 1.70 -22.60
CA ASP A 160 -18.00 0.69 -23.52
C ASP A 160 -17.46 -0.50 -22.71
N LEU A 161 -18.25 -1.59 -22.70
CA LEU A 161 -17.94 -2.82 -21.97
C LEU A 161 -16.63 -3.44 -22.49
N MET A 162 -16.40 -3.40 -23.81
CA MET A 162 -15.20 -3.98 -24.43
C MET A 162 -13.94 -3.26 -23.98
N LEU A 163 -13.99 -1.93 -23.91
CA LEU A 163 -12.86 -1.13 -23.44
C LEU A 163 -12.53 -1.43 -21.98
N LYS A 164 -13.55 -1.57 -21.12
CA LYS A 164 -13.36 -1.90 -19.70
C LYS A 164 -12.73 -3.29 -19.52
N GLU A 165 -13.23 -4.29 -20.24
CA GLU A 165 -12.68 -5.65 -20.22
C GLU A 165 -11.21 -5.67 -20.65
N LYS A 166 -10.86 -4.94 -21.71
CA LYS A 166 -9.47 -4.83 -22.18
C LYS A 166 -8.55 -4.14 -21.17
N GLN A 167 -9.04 -3.10 -20.49
CA GLN A 167 -8.27 -2.44 -19.43
C GLN A 167 -8.02 -3.38 -18.24
N GLU A 168 -9.01 -4.17 -17.85
CA GLU A 168 -8.86 -5.18 -16.79
C GLU A 168 -7.87 -6.28 -17.20
N GLU A 169 -7.94 -6.75 -18.45
CA GLU A 169 -7.00 -7.72 -19.00
C GLU A 169 -5.56 -7.20 -18.95
N LEU A 170 -5.34 -5.95 -19.37
CA LEU A 170 -4.03 -5.30 -19.30
C LEU A 170 -3.52 -5.16 -17.86
N LYS A 171 -4.38 -4.77 -16.93
CA LYS A 171 -4.02 -4.67 -15.50
C LYS A 171 -3.59 -6.02 -14.93
N LYS A 172 -4.31 -7.10 -15.25
CA LYS A 172 -3.94 -8.47 -14.83
C LYS A 172 -2.59 -8.88 -15.40
N ARG A 173 -2.33 -8.61 -16.69
CA ARG A 173 -1.05 -8.90 -17.34
C ARG A 173 0.10 -8.12 -16.69
N LEU A 174 -0.11 -6.85 -16.40
CA LEU A 174 0.89 -6.00 -15.74
C LEU A 174 1.22 -6.53 -14.34
N LEU A 175 0.21 -6.91 -13.56
CA LEU A 175 0.40 -7.48 -12.22
C LEU A 175 1.20 -8.78 -12.26
N LEU A 176 0.88 -9.67 -13.20
CA LEU A 176 1.66 -10.90 -13.41
C LEU A 176 3.11 -10.59 -13.73
N LEU A 177 3.36 -9.64 -14.63
CA LEU A 177 4.71 -9.26 -15.04
C LEU A 177 5.51 -8.71 -13.85
N VAL A 178 4.91 -7.89 -12.99
CA VAL A 178 5.55 -7.41 -11.76
C VAL A 178 5.91 -8.56 -10.83
N HIS A 179 5.00 -9.52 -10.60
CA HIS A 179 5.31 -10.70 -9.78
C HIS A 179 6.46 -11.53 -10.36
N PHE A 180 6.50 -11.73 -11.68
CA PHE A 180 7.59 -12.43 -12.35
C PHE A 180 8.93 -11.71 -12.19
N ILE A 181 8.97 -10.38 -12.36
CA ILE A 181 10.20 -9.59 -12.17
C ILE A 181 10.70 -9.70 -10.72
N VAL A 182 9.82 -9.55 -9.73
CA VAL A 182 10.22 -9.65 -8.31
C VAL A 182 10.74 -11.05 -7.99
N ALA A 183 10.07 -12.11 -8.48
CA ALA A 183 10.52 -13.48 -8.30
C ALA A 183 11.89 -13.73 -8.97
N TRP A 184 12.10 -13.18 -10.17
CA TRP A 184 13.35 -13.31 -10.91
C TRP A 184 14.50 -12.58 -10.21
N ILE A 185 14.27 -11.37 -9.68
CA ILE A 185 15.27 -10.62 -8.89
C ILE A 185 15.65 -11.42 -7.63
N LYS A 186 14.68 -11.99 -6.90
CA LYS A 186 14.95 -12.86 -5.74
C LYS A 186 15.79 -14.07 -6.12
N LEU A 187 15.47 -14.73 -7.24
CA LEU A 187 16.22 -15.89 -7.72
C LEU A 187 17.67 -15.54 -8.08
N ILE A 188 17.90 -14.38 -8.69
CA ILE A 188 19.26 -13.92 -9.01
C ILE A 188 20.03 -13.58 -7.74
N SER A 189 19.41 -12.82 -6.82
CA SER A 189 20.04 -12.44 -5.56
C SER A 189 20.49 -13.66 -4.74
N SER A 190 19.61 -14.65 -4.60
CA SER A 190 19.94 -15.90 -3.90
C SER A 190 21.09 -16.68 -4.55
N LYS A 191 21.11 -16.77 -5.89
CA LYS A 191 22.21 -17.43 -6.63
C LYS A 191 23.55 -16.72 -6.46
N ILE A 192 23.56 -15.38 -6.46
CA ILE A 192 24.78 -14.58 -6.23
C ILE A 192 25.29 -14.80 -4.81
N SER A 193 24.40 -14.72 -3.80
CA SER A 193 24.74 -14.94 -2.40
C SER A 193 25.39 -16.30 -2.17
N MET A 194 24.82 -17.37 -2.74
CA MET A 194 25.32 -18.75 -2.64
C MET A 194 26.77 -18.93 -3.14
N ASN A 195 27.15 -18.28 -4.26
CA ASN A 195 28.49 -18.42 -4.82
C ASN A 195 29.56 -17.65 -4.03
N SER A 196 29.15 -16.66 -3.23
CA SER A 196 30.05 -15.89 -2.36
C SER A 196 30.24 -16.48 -0.96
N LEU A 197 29.53 -17.57 -0.63
CA LEU A 197 29.62 -18.15 0.71
C LEU A 197 30.98 -18.80 0.96
N TYR A 198 31.49 -18.57 2.17
CA TYR A 198 32.70 -19.20 2.65
C TYR A 198 32.43 -20.68 2.96
N HIS A 199 33.18 -21.58 2.30
CA HIS A 199 33.06 -23.03 2.49
C HIS A 199 34.42 -23.70 2.57
N GLU A 200 34.68 -24.40 3.67
CA GLU A 200 35.90 -25.18 3.86
C GLU A 200 35.60 -26.68 3.72
N LYS A 201 36.44 -27.38 2.97
CA LYS A 201 36.37 -28.85 2.89
C LYS A 201 37.12 -29.47 4.05
N GLN A 202 36.53 -30.51 4.62
CA GLN A 202 37.14 -31.23 5.74
C GLN A 202 38.49 -31.82 5.36
N SER A 203 39.50 -31.56 6.19
CA SER A 203 40.73 -32.33 6.22
C SER A 203 40.94 -32.89 7.63
N ARG A 204 41.21 -34.21 7.75
CA ARG A 204 41.35 -34.91 9.05
C ARG A 204 40.07 -34.81 9.91
N GLN A 205 40.14 -34.91 11.24
CA GLN A 205 38.94 -34.88 12.11
C GLN A 205 38.61 -33.47 12.64
N PHE A 206 39.09 -32.39 12.00
CA PHE A 206 38.84 -30.99 12.39
C PHE A 206 37.43 -30.47 12.05
N CYS A 207 36.41 -31.33 12.06
CA CYS A 207 35.03 -30.97 11.69
C CYS A 207 34.48 -29.79 12.52
N LEU A 208 34.87 -29.67 13.80
CA LEU A 208 34.44 -28.53 14.62
C LEU A 208 35.02 -27.19 14.14
N VAL A 209 36.29 -27.16 13.73
CA VAL A 209 36.94 -25.94 13.22
C VAL A 209 36.25 -25.48 11.94
N HIS A 210 36.00 -26.40 11.01
CA HIS A 210 35.28 -26.10 9.78
C HIS A 210 33.83 -25.66 10.04
N CYS A 211 33.16 -26.28 11.02
CA CYS A 211 31.83 -25.91 11.49
C CYS A 211 31.80 -24.46 12.00
N LEU A 212 32.75 -24.06 12.86
CA LEU A 212 32.88 -22.70 13.38
C LEU A 212 33.19 -21.69 12.26
N ASN A 213 34.14 -22.00 11.39
CA ASN A 213 34.51 -21.11 10.27
C ASN A 213 33.37 -20.94 9.26
N ALA A 214 32.62 -22.01 8.99
CA ALA A 214 31.42 -21.97 8.16
C ALA A 214 30.32 -21.09 8.79
N LEU A 215 30.10 -21.20 10.11
CA LEU A 215 29.12 -20.37 10.82
C LEU A 215 29.50 -18.87 10.79
N LEU A 216 30.79 -18.58 10.94
CA LEU A 216 31.36 -17.22 10.93
C LEU A 216 31.58 -16.65 9.54
N GLN A 217 31.40 -17.46 8.49
CA GLN A 217 31.65 -17.12 7.09
C GLN A 217 33.07 -16.57 6.82
N LYS A 218 34.06 -17.00 7.62
CA LYS A 218 35.47 -16.62 7.48
C LYS A 218 36.37 -17.64 8.18
N LYS A 219 37.65 -17.67 7.82
CA LYS A 219 38.67 -18.45 8.54
C LYS A 219 39.04 -17.79 9.87
N ALA A 220 38.21 -17.96 10.89
CA ALA A 220 38.43 -17.40 12.22
C ALA A 220 39.27 -18.32 13.11
N PHE A 221 39.09 -19.64 12.98
CA PHE A 221 39.75 -20.66 13.78
C PHE A 221 40.68 -21.53 12.92
N SER A 222 41.77 -21.94 13.54
CA SER A 222 42.69 -22.96 13.05
C SER A 222 42.74 -24.12 14.04
N ALA A 223 43.44 -25.20 13.69
CA ALA A 223 43.66 -26.31 14.62
C ALA A 223 44.42 -25.83 15.87
N GLU A 224 45.36 -24.89 15.69
CA GLU A 224 46.14 -24.31 16.76
C GLU A 224 45.28 -23.48 17.71
N SER A 225 44.40 -22.61 17.19
CA SER A 225 43.54 -21.78 18.05
C SER A 225 42.47 -22.60 18.77
N ALA A 226 41.96 -23.67 18.14
CA ALA A 226 41.07 -24.62 18.81
C ALA A 226 41.80 -25.44 19.91
N ASP A 227 43.06 -25.80 19.68
CA ASP A 227 43.91 -26.44 20.70
C ASP A 227 44.18 -25.48 21.88
N GLU A 228 44.38 -24.17 21.64
CA GLU A 228 44.55 -23.16 22.69
C GLU A 228 43.33 -23.04 23.60
N ILE A 229 42.12 -22.97 23.02
CA ILE A 229 40.86 -22.98 23.78
C ILE A 229 40.76 -24.25 24.65
N CYS A 230 41.17 -25.39 24.09
CA CYS A 230 41.18 -26.67 24.78
C CYS A 230 42.15 -26.69 25.98
N TYR A 231 43.32 -26.02 25.88
CA TYR A 231 44.25 -25.88 26.99
C TYR A 231 43.71 -24.91 28.07
N GLN A 232 43.13 -23.79 27.67
CA GLN A 232 42.55 -22.81 28.60
C GLN A 232 41.42 -23.42 29.44
N LEU A 233 40.53 -24.21 28.82
CA LEU A 233 39.45 -24.91 29.52
C LEU A 233 39.96 -25.97 30.50
N ASN A 234 41.08 -26.62 30.20
CA ASN A 234 41.69 -27.58 31.11
C ASN A 234 42.36 -26.88 32.31
N GLU A 235 43.04 -25.75 32.07
CA GLU A 235 43.64 -24.95 33.14
C GLU A 235 42.60 -24.30 34.06
N SER A 236 41.48 -23.82 33.53
CA SER A 236 40.39 -23.27 34.35
C SER A 236 39.75 -24.35 35.22
N ARG A 237 39.51 -25.55 34.68
CA ARG A 237 39.03 -26.71 35.45
C ARG A 237 39.97 -27.12 36.58
N LEU A 238 41.28 -27.04 36.35
CA LEU A 238 42.30 -27.35 37.38
C LEU A 238 42.38 -26.28 38.48
N ARG A 239 41.91 -25.05 38.23
CA ARG A 239 41.83 -23.98 39.24
C ARG A 239 40.53 -24.01 40.06
N ASP A 240 39.44 -24.55 39.49
CA ASP A 240 38.08 -24.49 40.07
C ASP A 240 37.63 -25.77 40.82
N GLY A 241 38.40 -26.87 40.78
CA GLY A 241 38.21 -28.06 41.63
C GLY A 241 39.09 -27.98 42.89
N SER A 242 38.69 -28.07 44.16
CA SER A 242 37.62 -28.77 44.90
C SER A 242 37.61 -30.32 44.83
N ASP A 243 38.59 -30.94 44.17
CA ASP A 243 38.88 -32.37 44.34
C ASP A 243 40.25 -32.54 45.02
N GLY A 244 40.20 -32.84 46.32
CA GLY A 244 41.35 -32.92 47.23
C GLY A 244 42.20 -34.18 47.06
N SER A 245 42.63 -34.52 45.85
CA SER A 245 43.68 -35.52 45.66
C SER A 245 44.58 -35.12 44.48
N LEU A 246 45.76 -34.59 44.80
CA LEU A 246 47.04 -34.74 44.09
C LEU A 246 47.97 -33.59 44.49
N SER A 247 49.10 -33.93 45.13
CA SER A 247 50.11 -32.99 45.61
C SER A 247 50.94 -32.38 44.47
N PRO A 248 51.50 -31.16 44.65
CA PRO A 248 52.24 -30.45 43.61
C PRO A 248 53.63 -31.05 43.41
N GLY A 249 53.79 -31.87 42.36
CA GLY A 249 55.07 -32.36 41.87
C GLY A 249 55.24 -32.01 40.40
N THR A 250 56.32 -31.31 40.08
CA THR A 250 56.72 -30.69 38.79
C THR A 250 56.83 -31.66 37.59
N LEU A 251 56.43 -32.92 37.74
CA LEU A 251 56.36 -33.92 36.67
C LEU A 251 54.92 -34.24 36.22
N SER A 252 53.89 -33.80 36.97
CA SER A 252 52.47 -34.02 36.61
C SER A 252 51.91 -33.01 35.60
N TRP A 253 52.43 -31.78 35.58
CA TRP A 253 51.98 -30.72 34.66
C TRP A 253 52.29 -31.03 33.19
N HIS A 254 53.42 -31.70 32.91
CA HIS A 254 53.80 -32.08 31.55
C HIS A 254 53.05 -33.31 31.03
N LEU A 255 52.59 -34.21 31.92
CA LEU A 255 51.74 -35.35 31.59
C LEU A 255 50.25 -34.98 31.50
N GLY A 256 49.79 -33.98 32.27
CA GLY A 256 48.44 -33.40 32.14
C GLY A 256 48.19 -32.70 30.79
N ARG A 257 49.27 -32.35 30.08
CA ARG A 257 49.23 -31.86 28.69
C ARG A 257 48.97 -32.97 27.66
N TRP A 258 49.18 -34.25 28.04
CA TRP A 258 48.97 -35.43 27.20
C TRP A 258 47.61 -36.11 27.42
N PHE A 259 46.94 -35.85 28.55
CA PHE A 259 45.59 -36.35 28.86
C PHE A 259 44.61 -35.18 28.98
N ASN A 260 44.17 -34.65 27.84
CA ASN A 260 43.11 -33.66 27.80
C ASN A 260 41.76 -34.36 27.58
N PRO A 261 40.80 -34.29 28.52
CA PRO A 261 39.46 -34.89 28.37
C PRO A 261 38.68 -34.36 27.15
N HIS A 262 39.07 -33.19 26.65
CA HIS A 262 38.44 -32.46 25.56
C HIS A 262 39.13 -32.68 24.20
N ARG A 263 40.06 -33.66 24.11
CA ARG A 263 40.81 -34.02 22.89
C ARG A 263 41.13 -35.53 22.84
N SER A 264 41.09 -36.14 21.65
CA SER A 264 41.68 -37.47 21.45
C SER A 264 43.22 -37.41 21.48
N TRP A 265 43.86 -38.44 22.08
CA TRP A 265 45.30 -38.55 22.38
C TRP A 265 46.26 -38.34 21.17
N ILE A 266 45.78 -38.49 19.94
CA ILE A 266 46.57 -38.23 18.74
C ILE A 266 45.92 -37.02 18.08
N GLY A 267 46.65 -35.90 17.93
CA GLY A 267 46.19 -34.57 17.44
C GLY A 267 45.45 -34.55 16.09
N LEU A 268 44.32 -35.24 16.04
CA LEU A 268 43.49 -35.51 14.86
C LEU A 268 42.25 -34.62 14.81
N GLY A 269 41.90 -33.90 15.89
CA GLY A 269 40.89 -32.82 15.87
C GLY A 269 39.50 -33.11 16.44
N ASN A 270 39.31 -34.18 17.24
CA ASN A 270 38.02 -34.47 17.91
C ASN A 270 37.78 -33.55 19.11
N TYR A 271 37.38 -32.30 18.83
CA TYR A 271 36.97 -31.34 19.85
C TYR A 271 35.55 -31.61 20.34
N ASP A 272 35.31 -31.32 21.61
CA ASP A 272 34.00 -31.47 22.25
C ASP A 272 33.15 -30.19 22.16
N VAL A 273 31.96 -30.25 22.78
CA VAL A 273 31.04 -29.11 22.80
C VAL A 273 31.54 -27.93 23.63
N ASN A 274 32.40 -28.14 24.64
CA ASN A 274 32.88 -27.02 25.47
C ASN A 274 33.80 -26.11 24.65
N VAL A 275 34.64 -26.70 23.79
CA VAL A 275 35.44 -25.96 22.82
C VAL A 275 34.55 -25.16 21.86
N LEU A 276 33.43 -25.75 21.41
CA LEU A 276 32.45 -25.03 20.58
C LEU A 276 31.89 -23.80 21.30
N MET A 277 31.39 -23.99 22.53
CA MET A 277 30.72 -22.93 23.29
C MET A 277 31.69 -21.77 23.58
N ALA A 278 32.91 -22.09 24.04
CA ALA A 278 33.94 -21.10 24.31
C ALA A 278 34.37 -20.35 23.02
N ALA A 279 34.49 -21.05 21.89
CA ALA A 279 34.81 -20.43 20.61
C ALA A 279 33.71 -19.46 20.13
N LEU A 280 32.44 -19.78 20.36
CA LEU A 280 31.32 -18.90 20.00
C LEU A 280 31.25 -17.68 20.92
N GLU A 281 31.54 -17.84 22.21
CA GLU A 281 31.57 -16.76 23.20
C GLU A 281 32.63 -15.70 22.85
N LEU A 282 33.80 -16.11 22.32
CA LEU A 282 34.84 -15.20 21.80
C LEU A 282 34.38 -14.33 20.61
N HIS A 283 33.23 -14.65 20.00
CA HIS A 283 32.65 -13.94 18.86
C HIS A 283 31.25 -13.40 19.14
N ASP A 284 30.93 -13.13 20.41
CA ASP A 284 29.64 -12.55 20.84
C ASP A 284 28.44 -13.38 20.35
N MET A 285 28.59 -14.70 20.29
CA MET A 285 27.53 -15.62 19.93
C MET A 285 27.20 -16.54 21.10
N GLU A 286 25.90 -16.76 21.28
CA GLU A 286 25.38 -17.67 22.28
C GLU A 286 24.96 -18.98 21.62
N ALA A 287 25.42 -20.10 22.17
CA ALA A 287 24.96 -21.43 21.80
C ALA A 287 24.07 -22.01 22.89
N THR A 288 22.92 -22.55 22.48
CA THR A 288 21.95 -23.19 23.38
C THR A 288 21.60 -24.58 22.86
N TRP A 289 21.49 -25.54 23.78
CA TRP A 289 21.03 -26.88 23.41
C TRP A 289 19.55 -26.85 23.06
N PHE A 290 19.20 -27.47 21.94
CA PHE A 290 17.80 -27.72 21.65
C PHE A 290 17.29 -28.87 22.53
N ASP A 291 16.20 -28.64 23.26
CA ASP A 291 15.57 -29.67 24.07
C ASP A 291 14.94 -30.73 23.16
N ARG A 292 15.52 -31.93 23.16
CA ARG A 292 15.08 -33.05 22.32
C ARG A 292 13.64 -33.49 22.58
N ARG A 293 13.06 -33.13 23.73
CA ARG A 293 11.66 -33.43 24.07
C ARG A 293 10.68 -32.58 23.27
N LYS A 294 11.16 -31.51 22.63
CA LYS A 294 10.37 -30.59 21.81
C LYS A 294 10.32 -31.04 20.36
N ALA A 295 9.22 -30.71 19.68
CA ALA A 295 9.10 -30.97 18.25
C ALA A 295 10.02 -30.02 17.45
N ALA A 296 10.49 -30.45 16.27
CA ALA A 296 11.29 -29.61 15.38
C ALA A 296 10.57 -28.29 15.00
N ASP A 297 9.24 -28.30 15.03
CA ASP A 297 8.37 -27.13 14.82
C ASP A 297 8.54 -26.03 15.88
N GLU A 298 9.09 -26.35 17.06
CA GLU A 298 9.36 -25.40 18.15
C GLU A 298 10.73 -24.70 18.01
N ILE A 299 11.51 -24.99 16.97
CA ILE A 299 12.79 -24.32 16.71
C ILE A 299 12.51 -22.89 16.19
N PRO A 300 13.07 -21.85 16.83
CA PRO A 300 12.85 -20.46 16.43
C PRO A 300 13.72 -20.07 15.21
N PHE A 301 13.43 -20.64 14.04
CA PHE A 301 14.20 -20.43 12.80
C PHE A 301 14.38 -18.95 12.41
N ASN A 302 13.44 -18.08 12.81
CA ASN A 302 13.48 -16.65 12.49
C ASN A 302 14.41 -15.83 13.40
N GLU A 303 14.89 -16.38 14.51
CA GLU A 303 15.69 -15.66 15.53
C GLU A 303 17.13 -16.17 15.63
N ILE A 304 17.43 -17.29 14.99
CA ILE A 304 18.76 -17.91 15.01
C ILE A 304 19.65 -17.38 13.89
N HIS A 305 20.96 -17.35 14.15
CA HIS A 305 22.00 -17.10 13.16
C HIS A 305 22.36 -18.38 12.41
N GLY A 306 22.39 -19.52 13.12
CA GLY A 306 22.64 -20.83 12.52
C GLY A 306 22.31 -21.98 13.45
N LEU A 307 22.32 -23.18 12.87
CA LEU A 307 22.12 -24.45 13.56
C LEU A 307 23.41 -25.25 13.47
N ILE A 308 23.85 -25.82 14.58
CA ILE A 308 24.97 -26.76 14.60
C ILE A 308 24.45 -28.14 14.95
N PHE A 309 24.69 -29.09 14.06
CA PHE A 309 24.33 -30.48 14.27
C PHE A 309 25.55 -31.30 14.66
N ASN A 310 25.33 -32.21 15.59
CA ASN A 310 26.32 -33.18 16.03
C ASN A 310 25.77 -34.60 15.82
N ILE A 311 26.24 -35.27 14.79
CA ILE A 311 25.71 -36.57 14.36
C ILE A 311 26.76 -37.69 14.54
N PRO A 312 26.37 -38.95 14.80
CA PRO A 312 27.31 -40.06 14.82
C PRO A 312 27.90 -40.26 13.41
N SER A 313 29.22 -40.38 13.33
CA SER A 313 29.93 -40.62 12.08
C SER A 313 30.46 -42.05 12.06
N THR A 314 30.01 -42.84 11.08
CA THR A 314 30.53 -44.19 10.83
C THR A 314 31.85 -44.09 10.08
N SER A 315 32.92 -44.60 10.69
CA SER A 315 34.22 -44.72 10.04
C SER A 315 34.32 -46.06 9.29
N PHE A 316 35.15 -46.15 8.26
CA PHE A 316 35.39 -47.40 7.50
C PHE A 316 36.07 -48.48 8.36
N ILE A 317 36.71 -48.08 9.46
CA ILE A 317 37.38 -48.98 10.42
C ILE A 317 36.36 -49.41 11.50
N PRO A 318 36.12 -50.71 11.70
CA PRO A 318 35.29 -51.21 12.79
C PRO A 318 35.80 -50.71 14.16
N PHE A 319 34.89 -50.39 15.08
CA PHE A 319 35.14 -49.89 16.44
C PHE A 319 35.61 -48.43 16.57
N TRP A 320 35.85 -47.70 15.46
CA TRP A 320 36.12 -46.27 15.48
C TRP A 320 34.85 -45.48 15.15
N ASN A 321 33.94 -45.40 16.12
CA ASN A 321 32.75 -44.54 16.01
C ASN A 321 33.11 -43.13 16.49
N GLY A 322 32.95 -42.14 15.61
CA GLY A 322 33.18 -40.73 15.91
C GLY A 322 31.89 -39.93 15.92
N ARG A 323 32.02 -38.63 16.14
CA ARG A 323 30.94 -37.66 15.92
C ARG A 323 31.37 -36.64 14.85
N HIS A 324 30.40 -36.06 14.17
CA HIS A 324 30.61 -35.10 13.10
C HIS A 324 29.80 -33.84 13.36
N TRP A 325 30.50 -32.71 13.37
CA TRP A 325 29.94 -31.39 13.52
C TRP A 325 29.73 -30.75 12.14
N PHE A 326 28.56 -30.20 11.90
CA PHE A 326 28.30 -29.39 10.71
C PHE A 326 27.31 -28.25 10.98
N THR A 327 27.40 -27.21 10.16
CA THR A 327 26.62 -25.99 10.30
C THR A 327 25.57 -25.88 9.21
N ILE A 328 24.38 -25.44 9.61
CA ILE A 328 23.41 -24.81 8.71
C ILE A 328 23.38 -23.32 9.03
N LEU A 329 23.65 -22.48 8.04
CA LEU A 329 23.64 -21.03 8.18
C LEU A 329 22.32 -20.47 7.68
N ARG A 330 21.77 -19.49 8.40
CA ARG A 330 20.67 -18.66 7.91
C ARG A 330 21.24 -17.45 7.17
N LEU A 331 20.81 -17.25 5.94
CA LEU A 331 21.18 -16.09 5.11
C LEU A 331 20.29 -14.88 5.40
N ASP A 332 20.71 -13.72 4.92
CA ASP A 332 19.99 -12.45 5.11
C ASP A 332 18.59 -12.45 4.46
N ASP A 333 18.38 -13.26 3.42
CA ASP A 333 17.07 -13.44 2.77
C ASP A 333 16.14 -14.43 3.51
N GLY A 334 16.61 -14.97 4.64
CA GLY A 334 15.89 -15.95 5.46
C GLY A 334 16.03 -17.40 4.99
N SER A 335 16.74 -17.65 3.88
CA SER A 335 17.00 -19.01 3.42
C SER A 335 18.07 -19.71 4.26
N PHE A 336 18.07 -21.05 4.24
CA PHE A 336 19.03 -21.87 4.98
C PHE A 336 19.96 -22.62 4.04
N VAL A 337 21.24 -22.69 4.38
CA VAL A 337 22.26 -23.37 3.58
C VAL A 337 23.03 -24.34 4.45
N ASN A 338 23.14 -25.59 3.98
CA ASN A 338 23.99 -26.61 4.55
C ASN A 338 25.45 -26.35 4.16
N LEU A 339 26.29 -26.11 5.17
CA LEU A 339 27.72 -25.87 5.04
C LEU A 339 28.52 -27.03 5.65
N ASP A 340 28.01 -28.26 5.55
CA ASP A 340 28.76 -29.44 5.95
C ASP A 340 30.08 -29.54 5.18
N SER A 341 31.19 -29.51 5.91
CA SER A 341 32.55 -29.67 5.40
C SER A 341 32.79 -30.96 4.60
N LYS A 342 31.92 -31.97 4.70
CA LYS A 342 31.94 -33.17 3.84
C LYS A 342 31.37 -32.92 2.43
N LEU A 343 30.60 -31.86 2.24
CA LEU A 343 30.04 -31.49 0.94
C LEU A 343 31.07 -30.81 0.04
N LYS A 344 30.93 -31.02 -1.26
CA LYS A 344 31.82 -30.39 -2.26
C LYS A 344 31.60 -28.88 -2.35
N LYS A 345 30.38 -28.42 -2.09
CA LYS A 345 29.91 -27.03 -2.16
C LYS A 345 28.74 -26.84 -1.18
N PRO A 346 28.42 -25.61 -0.78
CA PRO A 346 27.20 -25.30 -0.02
C PRO A 346 25.94 -25.82 -0.72
N GLU A 347 25.01 -26.40 0.04
CA GLU A 347 23.73 -26.92 -0.48
C GLU A 347 22.55 -26.16 0.13
N PRO A 348 21.67 -25.56 -0.68
CA PRO A 348 20.52 -24.83 -0.16
C PRO A 348 19.46 -25.81 0.36
N ILE A 349 18.82 -25.46 1.48
CA ILE A 349 17.78 -26.27 2.10
C ILE A 349 16.42 -25.63 1.77
N ALA A 350 15.58 -26.35 1.03
CA ALA A 350 14.27 -25.87 0.60
C ALA A 350 13.28 -25.75 1.78
N ASP A 351 13.26 -26.77 2.65
CA ASP A 351 12.45 -26.82 3.86
C ASP A 351 13.32 -27.18 5.06
N ILE A 352 13.69 -26.18 5.86
CA ILE A 352 14.53 -26.36 7.05
C ILE A 352 13.83 -27.16 8.15
N LEU A 353 12.50 -27.09 8.21
CA LEU A 353 11.71 -27.80 9.20
C LEU A 353 11.70 -29.29 8.90
N GLU A 354 11.43 -29.66 7.65
CA GLU A 354 11.48 -31.05 7.19
C GLU A 354 12.90 -31.62 7.33
N PHE A 355 13.92 -30.84 6.96
CA PHE A 355 15.32 -31.22 7.11
C PHE A 355 15.68 -31.49 8.59
N SER A 356 15.31 -30.57 9.49
CA SER A 356 15.57 -30.71 10.93
C SER A 356 14.81 -31.89 11.52
N ARG A 357 13.55 -32.10 11.11
CA ARG A 357 12.73 -33.24 11.55
C ARG A 357 13.38 -34.57 11.15
N ASN A 358 13.84 -34.70 9.92
CA ASN A 358 14.50 -35.91 9.43
C ASN A 358 15.80 -36.21 10.19
N ILE A 359 16.61 -35.21 10.49
CA ILE A 359 17.85 -35.41 11.26
C ILE A 359 17.55 -35.78 12.72
N LEU A 360 16.57 -35.12 13.34
CA LEU A 360 16.26 -35.34 14.76
C LEU A 360 15.58 -36.70 15.04
N GLN A 361 15.10 -37.42 14.01
CA GLN A 361 14.58 -38.79 14.16
C GLN A 361 15.59 -39.74 14.83
N ASN A 362 16.89 -39.58 14.57
CA ASN A 362 17.91 -40.40 15.22
C ASN A 362 18.18 -39.90 16.63
N GLU A 363 18.00 -40.78 17.63
CA GLU A 363 18.19 -40.48 19.05
C GLU A 363 19.58 -40.03 19.44
N LYS A 364 20.59 -40.41 18.66
CA LYS A 364 21.98 -40.05 18.92
C LYS A 364 22.35 -38.66 18.42
N ASN A 365 21.49 -38.03 17.62
CA ASN A 365 21.74 -36.71 17.05
C ASN A 365 21.45 -35.61 18.06
N GLN A 366 22.33 -34.62 18.09
CA GLN A 366 22.16 -33.44 18.92
C GLN A 366 22.16 -32.18 18.07
N LEU A 367 21.44 -31.17 18.55
CA LEU A 367 21.26 -29.89 17.89
C LEU A 367 21.56 -28.75 18.87
N ILE A 368 22.34 -27.80 18.38
CA ILE A 368 22.69 -26.56 19.07
C ILE A 368 22.17 -25.40 18.23
N LEU A 369 21.44 -24.49 18.87
CA LEU A 369 20.95 -23.26 18.28
C LEU A 369 21.95 -22.15 18.56
N VAL A 370 22.40 -21.45 17.51
CA VAL A 370 23.33 -20.33 17.66
C VAL A 370 22.64 -19.01 17.37
N ARG A 371 22.79 -18.06 18.29
CA ARG A 371 22.25 -16.71 18.19
C ARG A 371 23.40 -15.70 18.33
N LYS A 372 23.27 -14.54 17.69
CA LYS A 372 24.14 -13.39 18.00
C LYS A 372 23.66 -12.80 19.32
N GLN A 373 24.57 -12.50 20.24
CA GLN A 373 24.22 -11.73 21.42
C GLN A 373 23.80 -10.34 20.96
N ASN A 374 22.60 -9.90 21.35
CA ASN A 374 22.21 -8.51 21.19
C ASN A 374 23.07 -7.71 22.18
N VAL A 375 24.08 -7.01 21.66
CA VAL A 375 24.79 -5.98 22.42
C VAL A 375 23.74 -4.92 22.76
N HIS A 376 23.31 -4.91 24.01
CA HIS A 376 22.40 -3.90 24.56
C HIS A 376 23.10 -2.55 24.69
#